data_AF-A0A8H4H6F2-F1
#
_entry.id   AF-A0A8H4H6F2-F1
#
_cell.length_a   1.000
_cell.length_b   1.000
_cell.length_c   1.000
_cell.angle_alpha   90.00
_cell.angle_beta   90.00
_cell.angle_gamma   90.00
#
_symmetry.space_group_name_H-M   'P 1'
#
loop_
_entity.id
_entity.type
_entity.pdbx_description
1 polymer ?
#
loop_
_entity_poly.entity_id
_entity_poly.type
_entity_poly.pdbx_seq_one_letter_code
_entity_poly.pdbx_strand_id
1 'polypeptide(L)'
;MLLSDLPSDIIYVIATYLPSASSLAALAQTCQRLHKVIAAEDWRVFHAHFKNRFPFIETPPFWKDATQALTARARALDRLGLLCRFVLPPRDAVKVGSHRGTRQDNPTHGYRPSIDSYESWPGGSWSERKEVLVWGAADELVLRIRQPTYNGGEKWFMFNDVKTKISSYHDICGVHLLKQEHHTRKSGDEHIIFGRLNGDLRHVAISPDTASHKYYQHFLTNGHGLERTELSGGDEPILAAHLNNGSIVFYQTTTGEAEVESFAHCKITPDGTARNKYSKFLSPECIAYGTGRQENSLTIATISKERLSVNREISVTSLDIGESIGLRRKANVSAIAPLTAQFTRESSGQVFLAAWGDRCIRLHDLRSHQPFEYTYRDTIDTNPIYCIHPFGQDRFLAGAGGDAVVKIFDLRMQSAYSHKDAQIPSPPNDLRRASNGSTPYLNGFQDTITYPRKDFSIFLTTSSSVRWNSKAARSRVDRQYRGPIYTMSSPSPSSSTIYTGIVDGVMRLDFASSDDLTGPSQAWYRDYFGLSADLPRPATQADRIIELSGYERRDSTSASKLRTQQPFARIGRDDIEHEKNTGWDRRWQRLGPPGAWRRSDLVT
;
A
#
# COMPACT_ATOMS: atom_id res chain seq x y z
N MET A 1 19.72 -27.07 35.09
CA MET A 1 20.62 -26.46 34.09
C MET A 1 20.05 -25.11 33.75
N LEU A 2 20.79 -24.01 33.96
CA LEU A 2 20.29 -22.67 33.66
C LEU A 2 20.48 -22.38 32.16
N LEU A 3 19.58 -21.59 31.57
CA LEU A 3 19.70 -21.14 30.18
C LEU A 3 21.02 -20.39 29.94
N SER A 4 21.51 -19.70 30.97
CA SER A 4 22.81 -19.03 30.97
C SER A 4 23.99 -19.97 30.90
N ASP A 5 23.85 -21.28 31.14
CA ASP A 5 24.98 -22.22 31.14
C ASP A 5 25.26 -22.78 29.75
N LEU A 6 24.28 -22.69 28.84
CA LEU A 6 24.35 -23.22 27.49
C LEU A 6 25.45 -22.57 26.64
N PRO A 7 26.05 -23.31 25.69
CA PRO A 7 26.93 -22.73 24.67
C PRO A 7 26.23 -21.62 23.88
N SER A 8 27.01 -20.62 23.42
CA SER A 8 26.51 -19.48 22.64
C SER A 8 25.71 -19.91 21.41
N ASP A 9 26.13 -21.00 20.75
CA ASP A 9 25.47 -21.53 19.55
C ASP A 9 24.05 -22.04 19.85
N ILE A 10 23.84 -22.65 21.03
CA ILE A 10 22.52 -23.11 21.45
C ILE A 10 21.63 -21.91 21.82
N ILE A 11 22.19 -20.91 22.51
CA ILE A 11 21.48 -19.66 22.81
C ILE A 11 21.07 -18.95 21.51
N TYR A 12 21.94 -18.95 20.49
CA TYR A 12 21.64 -18.42 19.17
C TYR A 12 20.43 -19.13 18.54
N VAL A 13 20.41 -20.46 18.52
CA VAL A 13 19.28 -21.24 17.99
C VAL A 13 18.00 -20.96 18.80
N ILE A 14 18.05 -20.94 20.13
CA ILE A 14 16.86 -20.63 20.95
C ILE A 14 16.32 -19.24 20.62
N ALA A 15 17.20 -18.24 20.49
CA ALA A 15 16.83 -16.87 20.20
C ALA A 15 16.11 -16.71 18.84
N THR A 16 16.47 -17.48 17.82
CA THR A 16 15.79 -17.40 16.50
C THR A 16 14.37 -17.94 16.52
N TYR A 17 14.01 -18.79 17.49
CA TYR A 17 12.66 -19.34 17.66
C TYR A 17 11.79 -18.57 18.66
N LEU A 18 12.31 -17.52 19.29
CA LEU A 18 11.49 -16.68 20.15
C LEU A 18 10.31 -16.08 19.37
N PRO A 19 9.16 -15.87 20.03
CA PRO A 19 7.96 -15.45 19.32
C PRO A 19 8.01 -13.98 18.87
N SER A 20 8.72 -13.13 19.62
CA SER A 20 8.75 -11.70 19.36
C SER A 20 10.09 -11.04 19.71
N ALA A 21 10.28 -9.82 19.19
CA ALA A 21 11.38 -8.93 19.55
C ALA A 21 11.38 -8.59 21.06
N SER A 22 10.19 -8.45 21.67
CA SER A 22 10.07 -8.19 23.10
C SER A 22 10.54 -9.38 23.93
N SER A 23 10.28 -10.61 23.48
CA SER A 23 10.75 -11.83 24.14
C SER A 23 12.27 -11.94 24.08
N LEU A 24 12.86 -11.58 22.94
CA LEU A 24 14.32 -11.55 22.78
C LEU A 24 14.98 -10.45 23.62
N ALA A 25 14.36 -9.26 23.67
CA ALA A 25 14.83 -8.16 24.53
C ALA A 25 14.73 -8.53 26.02
N ALA A 26 13.62 -9.14 26.45
CA ALA A 26 13.45 -9.63 27.81
C ALA A 26 14.49 -10.70 28.15
N LEU A 27 14.74 -11.65 27.24
CA LEU A 27 15.79 -12.65 27.40
C LEU A 27 17.17 -12.01 27.60
N ALA A 28 17.52 -11.01 26.77
CA ALA A 28 18.78 -10.28 26.89
C ALA A 28 18.91 -9.49 28.20
N GLN A 29 17.80 -9.11 28.84
CA GLN A 29 17.79 -8.38 30.10
C GLN A 29 17.86 -9.29 31.34
N THR A 30 17.73 -10.61 31.19
CA THR A 30 17.73 -11.52 32.34
C THR A 30 19.07 -11.63 33.05
N CYS A 31 20.20 -11.62 32.33
CA CYS A 31 21.54 -11.63 32.93
C CYS A 31 22.62 -11.06 32.00
N GLN A 32 23.77 -10.69 32.57
CA GLN A 32 24.89 -10.09 31.82
C GLN A 32 25.46 -11.02 30.74
N ARG A 33 25.52 -12.34 30.98
CA ARG A 33 26.03 -13.30 29.99
C ARG A 33 25.10 -13.37 28.78
N LEU A 34 23.79 -13.49 28.99
CA LEU A 34 22.80 -13.53 27.90
C LEU A 34 22.78 -12.21 27.12
N HIS A 35 22.90 -11.07 27.81
CA HIS A 35 23.09 -9.78 27.17
C HIS A 35 24.31 -9.78 26.24
N LYS A 36 25.48 -10.20 26.75
CA LYS A 36 26.72 -10.25 25.95
C LYS A 36 26.61 -11.18 24.73
N VAL A 37 25.99 -12.35 24.88
CA VAL A 37 25.80 -13.29 23.77
C VAL A 37 24.87 -12.71 22.71
N ILE A 38 23.73 -12.12 23.12
CA ILE A 38 22.74 -11.59 22.18
C ILE A 38 23.24 -10.30 21.51
N ALA A 39 23.99 -9.46 22.23
CA ALA A 39 24.56 -8.22 21.73
C ALA A 39 25.89 -8.40 20.99
N ALA A 40 26.46 -9.61 20.95
CA ALA A 40 27.69 -9.90 20.24
C ALA A 40 27.55 -9.65 18.73
N GLU A 41 28.69 -9.40 18.08
CA GLU A 41 28.81 -9.28 16.62
C GLU A 41 27.76 -8.34 16.01
N ASP A 42 27.62 -7.14 16.59
CA ASP A 42 26.65 -6.12 16.15
C ASP A 42 25.20 -6.65 16.13
N TRP A 43 24.80 -7.31 17.22
CA TRP A 43 23.46 -7.87 17.40
C TRP A 43 23.07 -8.93 16.35
N ARG A 44 24.04 -9.72 15.88
CA ARG A 44 23.82 -10.81 14.91
C ARG A 44 22.65 -11.74 15.27
N VAL A 45 22.47 -12.03 16.56
CA VAL A 45 21.37 -12.87 17.06
C VAL A 45 20.00 -12.22 16.80
N PHE A 46 19.88 -10.91 17.03
CA PHE A 46 18.67 -10.17 16.67
C PHE A 46 18.46 -10.19 15.16
N HIS A 47 19.50 -9.94 14.37
CA HIS A 47 19.38 -10.00 12.91
C HIS A 47 18.84 -11.36 12.43
N ALA A 48 19.38 -12.47 12.94
CA ALA A 48 18.93 -13.81 12.59
C ALA A 48 17.46 -14.05 12.99
N HIS A 49 17.07 -13.63 14.20
CA HIS A 49 15.68 -13.68 14.65
C HIS A 49 14.75 -12.90 13.71
N PHE A 50 15.13 -11.68 13.31
CA PHE A 50 14.30 -10.88 12.39
C PHE A 50 14.21 -11.45 11.00
N LYS A 51 15.30 -11.99 10.45
CA LYS A 51 15.24 -12.69 9.17
C LYS A 51 14.34 -13.92 9.24
N ASN A 52 14.28 -14.60 10.38
CA ASN A 52 13.34 -15.71 10.55
C ASN A 52 11.88 -15.22 10.63
N ARG A 53 11.62 -14.08 11.29
CA ARG A 53 10.25 -13.54 11.45
C ARG A 53 9.75 -12.73 10.26
N PHE A 54 10.64 -12.15 9.46
CA PHE A 54 10.36 -11.35 8.27
C PHE A 54 11.19 -11.84 7.06
N PRO A 55 11.07 -13.11 6.67
CA PRO A 55 12.00 -13.76 5.71
C PRO A 55 11.97 -13.15 4.32
N PHE A 56 10.85 -12.53 3.94
CA PHE A 56 10.62 -12.06 2.59
C PHE A 56 10.70 -10.54 2.44
N ILE A 57 11.00 -9.82 3.52
CA ILE A 57 11.10 -8.36 3.49
C ILE A 57 12.55 -7.94 3.24
N GLU A 58 12.80 -7.40 2.05
CA GLU A 58 14.04 -6.71 1.74
C GLU A 58 14.21 -5.50 2.66
N THR A 59 15.38 -5.42 3.26
CA THR A 59 15.69 -4.50 4.36
C THR A 59 17.08 -3.94 4.12
N PRO A 60 17.29 -2.64 4.35
CA PRO A 60 18.63 -2.07 4.26
C PRO A 60 19.53 -2.68 5.34
N PRO A 61 20.87 -2.64 5.19
CA PRO A 61 21.82 -3.24 6.12
C PRO A 61 21.94 -2.46 7.46
N PHE A 62 20.91 -1.73 7.88
CA PHE A 62 20.81 -1.01 9.15
C PHE A 62 19.86 -1.76 10.07
N TRP A 63 20.28 -2.96 10.48
CA TRP A 63 19.40 -3.98 11.07
C TRP A 63 18.66 -3.50 12.30
N LYS A 64 19.28 -2.69 13.15
CA LYS A 64 18.64 -2.13 14.35
C LYS A 64 17.43 -1.25 14.01
N ASP A 65 17.61 -0.31 13.09
CA ASP A 65 16.53 0.61 12.69
C ASP A 65 15.50 -0.09 11.81
N ALA A 66 15.93 -0.96 10.90
CA ALA A 66 15.03 -1.78 10.08
C ALA A 66 14.14 -2.67 10.97
N THR A 67 14.73 -3.30 11.99
CA THR A 67 14.02 -4.04 13.03
C THR A 67 12.97 -3.18 13.72
N GLN A 68 13.38 -2.00 14.19
CA GLN A 68 12.49 -1.10 14.91
C GLN A 68 11.31 -0.69 14.01
N ALA A 69 11.58 -0.35 12.74
CA ALA A 69 10.56 -0.01 11.76
C ALA A 69 9.57 -1.15 11.52
N LEU A 70 10.06 -2.37 11.26
CA LEU A 70 9.21 -3.52 10.94
C LEU A 70 8.37 -3.98 12.13
N THR A 71 8.98 -4.08 13.32
CA THR A 71 8.28 -4.53 14.53
C THR A 71 7.23 -3.51 14.98
N ALA A 72 7.56 -2.22 14.92
CA ALA A 72 6.62 -1.19 15.30
C ALA A 72 5.49 -1.03 14.27
N ARG A 73 5.77 -1.18 12.97
CA ARG A 73 4.75 -1.26 11.92
C ARG A 73 3.82 -2.46 12.15
N ALA A 74 4.36 -3.65 12.42
CA ALA A 74 3.56 -4.84 12.69
C ALA A 74 2.63 -4.63 13.91
N ARG A 75 3.16 -4.04 14.99
CA ARG A 75 2.35 -3.66 16.17
C ARG A 75 1.29 -2.61 15.84
N ALA A 76 1.63 -1.61 15.03
CA ALA A 76 0.69 -0.58 14.58
C ALA A 76 -0.45 -1.20 13.75
N LEU A 77 -0.16 -2.14 12.85
CA LEU A 77 -1.18 -2.88 12.11
C LEU A 77 -2.08 -3.70 13.03
N ASP A 78 -1.51 -4.44 13.98
CA ASP A 78 -2.27 -5.23 14.97
C ASP A 78 -3.20 -4.35 15.83
N ARG A 79 -2.77 -3.11 16.12
CA ARG A 79 -3.53 -2.12 16.90
C ARG A 79 -4.46 -1.26 16.07
N LEU A 80 -4.35 -1.32 14.74
CA LEU A 80 -4.88 -0.31 13.81
C LEU A 80 -4.45 1.11 14.23
N GLY A 81 -3.21 1.26 14.69
CA GLY A 81 -2.54 2.53 14.91
C GLY A 81 -2.12 3.12 13.57
N LEU A 82 -2.86 4.14 13.10
CA LEU A 82 -2.51 4.85 11.88
C LEU A 82 -2.84 6.33 11.96
N LEU A 83 -2.08 7.11 11.18
CA LEU A 83 -2.30 8.52 10.93
C LEU A 83 -2.65 8.72 9.46
N CYS A 84 -3.48 9.71 9.17
CA CYS A 84 -3.76 10.15 7.81
C CYS A 84 -3.47 11.64 7.68
N ARG A 85 -2.80 12.04 6.60
CA ARG A 85 -2.54 13.44 6.23
C ARG A 85 -2.78 13.63 4.74
N PHE A 86 -3.10 14.86 4.34
CA PHE A 86 -3.00 15.22 2.93
C PHE A 86 -1.56 15.50 2.55
N VAL A 87 -1.19 15.16 1.32
CA VAL A 87 0.08 15.55 0.74
C VAL A 87 -0.20 16.70 -0.22
N LEU A 88 0.25 17.91 0.12
CA LEU A 88 0.05 19.11 -0.70
C LEU A 88 1.39 19.76 -1.01
N PRO A 89 1.66 20.11 -2.28
CA PRO A 89 2.81 20.91 -2.62
C PRO A 89 2.71 22.30 -1.97
N PRO A 90 3.80 22.82 -1.39
CA PRO A 90 3.82 24.16 -0.86
C PRO A 90 3.76 25.20 -2.00
N ARG A 91 3.42 26.45 -1.69
CA ARG A 91 3.21 27.50 -2.71
C ARG A 91 4.49 27.87 -3.46
N ASP A 92 5.63 27.66 -2.83
CA ASP A 92 6.98 27.89 -3.33
C ASP A 92 7.61 26.64 -3.98
N ALA A 93 6.81 25.59 -4.24
CA ALA A 93 7.26 24.44 -5.01
C ALA A 93 7.88 24.88 -6.36
N VAL A 94 9.05 24.32 -6.67
CA VAL A 94 9.85 24.69 -7.82
C VAL A 94 9.14 24.26 -9.10
N LYS A 95 8.93 25.21 -10.01
CA LYS A 95 8.27 24.97 -11.29
C LYS A 95 9.30 24.65 -12.36
N VAL A 96 9.22 23.46 -12.95
CA VAL A 96 10.14 22.99 -14.02
C VAL A 96 9.38 22.83 -15.34
N GLY A 97 9.86 23.50 -16.40
CA GLY A 97 9.23 23.47 -17.73
C GLY A 97 8.27 24.64 -17.98
N SER A 98 7.14 24.38 -18.63
CA SER A 98 6.14 25.36 -19.03
C SER A 98 4.88 25.31 -18.15
N HIS A 99 4.63 26.42 -17.44
CA HIS A 99 3.42 26.62 -16.61
C HIS A 99 2.55 27.78 -17.10
N ARG A 100 2.71 28.17 -18.36
CA ARG A 100 1.94 29.27 -18.97
C ARG A 100 0.61 28.83 -19.55
N GLY A 101 0.41 27.52 -19.72
CA GLY A 101 -0.81 26.97 -20.28
C GLY A 101 -2.02 27.23 -19.41
N THR A 102 -3.18 27.35 -20.04
CA THR A 102 -4.47 27.41 -19.34
C THR A 102 -5.38 26.31 -19.86
N ARG A 103 -6.03 25.58 -18.93
CA ARG A 103 -7.05 24.61 -19.29
C ARG A 103 -8.31 25.34 -19.76
N GLN A 104 -8.84 24.93 -20.92
CA GLN A 104 -10.01 25.57 -21.54
C GLN A 104 -11.14 24.59 -21.85
N ASP A 105 -10.94 23.30 -21.60
CA ASP A 105 -11.93 22.27 -21.89
C ASP A 105 -12.79 21.90 -20.68
N ASN A 106 -13.97 21.34 -20.95
CA ASN A 106 -14.78 20.67 -19.95
C ASN A 106 -14.36 19.21 -19.90
N PRO A 107 -13.79 18.71 -18.79
CA PRO A 107 -13.27 17.35 -18.73
C PRO A 107 -14.37 16.32 -18.98
N THR A 108 -14.26 15.58 -20.08
CA THR A 108 -15.16 14.45 -20.41
C THR A 108 -14.60 13.12 -19.91
N HIS A 109 -13.28 13.06 -19.70
CA HIS A 109 -12.58 11.90 -19.16
C HIS A 109 -12.44 12.05 -17.64
N GLY A 110 -12.84 11.03 -16.89
CA GLY A 110 -12.63 10.99 -15.44
C GLY A 110 -11.16 10.83 -15.12
N TYR A 111 -10.57 11.82 -14.45
CA TYR A 111 -9.18 11.79 -14.03
C TYR A 111 -8.92 10.69 -12.99
N ARG A 112 -7.79 9.98 -13.13
CA ARG A 112 -7.33 8.92 -12.21
C ARG A 112 -5.87 9.20 -11.84
N PRO A 113 -5.55 9.54 -10.57
CA PRO A 113 -4.18 9.81 -10.17
C PRO A 113 -3.31 8.56 -10.27
N SER A 114 -2.20 8.68 -10.97
CA SER A 114 -1.08 7.73 -10.96
C SER A 114 -0.06 8.19 -9.93
N ILE A 115 0.42 7.27 -9.09
CA ILE A 115 1.36 7.54 -8.00
C ILE A 115 2.45 6.50 -8.06
N ASP A 116 3.69 6.94 -7.86
CA ASP A 116 4.79 6.04 -7.57
C ASP A 116 5.73 6.62 -6.51
N SER A 117 6.43 5.75 -5.79
CA SER A 117 7.35 6.16 -4.73
C SER A 117 8.45 5.14 -4.51
N TYR A 118 9.62 5.61 -4.07
CA TYR A 118 10.70 4.74 -3.60
C TYR A 118 11.41 5.37 -2.40
N GLU A 119 12.12 4.55 -1.62
CA GLU A 119 13.12 5.02 -0.68
C GLU A 119 14.48 4.35 -0.89
N SER A 120 15.54 5.02 -0.47
CA SER A 120 16.93 4.59 -0.59
C SER A 120 17.78 5.20 0.53
N TRP A 121 18.98 4.68 0.74
CA TRP A 121 19.88 5.16 1.81
C TRP A 121 21.27 5.52 1.24
N PRO A 122 21.39 6.65 0.52
CA PRO A 122 22.63 7.02 -0.18
C PRO A 122 23.86 7.20 0.72
N GLY A 123 23.69 7.61 1.99
CA GLY A 123 24.82 7.93 2.87
C GLY A 123 25.34 6.77 3.75
N GLY A 124 24.73 5.59 3.68
CA GLY A 124 25.19 4.44 4.45
C GLY A 124 24.75 4.44 5.92
N SER A 125 23.75 5.24 6.28
CA SER A 125 23.06 5.16 7.58
C SER A 125 21.55 5.26 7.42
N TRP A 126 20.78 4.76 8.39
CA TRP A 126 19.31 4.90 8.39
C TRP A 126 18.86 6.37 8.36
N SER A 127 19.64 7.26 8.96
CA SER A 127 19.35 8.69 9.06
C SER A 127 19.38 9.43 7.73
N GLU A 128 20.16 8.93 6.77
CA GLU A 128 20.32 9.49 5.43
C GLU A 128 19.31 8.91 4.44
N ARG A 129 18.16 8.45 4.95
CA ARG A 129 17.06 7.95 4.13
C ARG A 129 16.59 9.05 3.17
N LYS A 130 16.60 8.72 1.88
CA LYS A 130 15.98 9.50 0.81
C LYS A 130 14.66 8.83 0.44
N GLU A 131 13.56 9.56 0.59
CA GLU A 131 12.24 9.17 0.10
C GLU A 131 11.86 10.05 -1.08
N VAL A 132 11.38 9.45 -2.16
CA VAL A 132 10.89 10.15 -3.35
C VAL A 132 9.47 9.70 -3.64
N LEU A 133 8.58 10.66 -3.82
CA LEU A 133 7.17 10.46 -4.17
C LEU A 133 6.88 11.27 -5.42
N VAL A 134 6.26 10.65 -6.41
CA VAL A 134 5.77 11.33 -7.61
C VAL A 134 4.32 10.96 -7.86
N TRP A 135 3.54 11.91 -8.37
CA TRP A 135 2.21 11.62 -8.89
C TRP A 135 1.87 12.53 -10.05
N GLY A 136 1.01 12.05 -10.95
CA GLY A 136 0.32 12.93 -11.87
C GLY A 136 -0.71 13.72 -11.09
N ALA A 137 -0.91 14.99 -11.41
CA ALA A 137 -1.95 15.88 -10.91
C ALA A 137 -2.56 16.62 -12.11
N ALA A 138 -3.58 16.00 -12.74
CA ALA A 138 -4.01 16.36 -14.09
C ALA A 138 -2.82 16.31 -15.08
N ASP A 139 -2.50 17.41 -15.75
CA ASP A 139 -1.44 17.52 -16.76
C ASP A 139 -0.03 17.76 -16.19
N GLU A 140 0.09 17.92 -14.87
CA GLU A 140 1.35 18.20 -14.19
C GLU A 140 1.87 16.97 -13.43
N LEU A 141 3.20 16.77 -13.39
CA LEU A 141 3.84 15.87 -12.43
C LEU A 141 4.19 16.65 -11.17
N VAL A 142 3.83 16.12 -10.01
CA VAL A 142 4.30 16.64 -8.72
C VAL A 142 5.30 15.65 -8.15
N LEU A 143 6.48 16.15 -7.78
CA LEU A 143 7.58 15.39 -7.23
C LEU A 143 7.95 15.95 -5.85
N ARG A 144 8.05 15.06 -4.87
CA ARG A 144 8.53 15.37 -3.52
C ARG A 144 9.75 14.51 -3.19
N ILE A 145 10.82 15.15 -2.74
CA ILE A 145 12.04 14.49 -2.26
C ILE A 145 12.24 14.87 -0.81
N ARG A 146 12.34 13.87 0.08
CA ARG A 146 12.60 14.07 1.51
C ARG A 146 13.90 13.40 1.91
N GLN A 147 14.81 14.18 2.50
CA GLN A 147 16.11 13.74 3.05
C GLN A 147 16.37 14.45 4.39
N PRO A 148 16.45 13.73 5.53
CA PRO A 148 16.56 14.36 6.85
C PRO A 148 17.89 15.09 7.13
N THR A 149 19.03 14.61 6.60
CA THR A 149 20.37 14.95 7.12
C THR A 149 21.18 15.96 6.28
N TYR A 150 20.78 16.25 5.04
CA TYR A 150 21.48 17.21 4.17
C TYR A 150 20.57 18.42 3.91
N ASN A 151 20.77 19.53 4.64
CA ASN A 151 20.00 20.79 4.57
C ASN A 151 18.52 20.76 5.01
N GLY A 152 18.05 19.72 5.70
CA GLY A 152 16.80 19.73 6.50
C GLY A 152 15.50 20.09 5.76
N GLY A 153 15.48 20.01 4.43
CA GLY A 153 14.36 20.48 3.62
C GLY A 153 13.72 19.37 2.78
N GLU A 154 12.40 19.28 2.83
CA GLU A 154 11.63 18.64 1.77
C GLU A 154 11.75 19.49 0.50
N LYS A 155 12.17 18.90 -0.62
CA LYS A 155 12.18 19.58 -1.93
C LYS A 155 10.93 19.19 -2.71
N TRP A 156 10.30 20.18 -3.32
CA TRP A 156 9.06 20.04 -4.06
C TRP A 156 9.19 20.60 -5.46
N PHE A 157 8.77 19.82 -6.45
CA PHE A 157 8.82 20.21 -7.86
C PHE A 157 7.47 19.96 -8.52
N MET A 158 7.09 20.87 -9.42
CA MET A 158 5.96 20.72 -10.30
C MET A 158 6.46 20.81 -11.74
N PHE A 159 6.35 19.72 -12.48
CA PHE A 159 6.79 19.62 -13.86
C PHE A 159 5.60 19.63 -14.81
N ASN A 160 5.68 20.48 -15.83
CA ASN A 160 4.77 20.50 -16.95
C ASN A 160 5.56 20.98 -18.18
N ASP A 161 5.28 20.44 -19.36
CA ASP A 161 5.93 20.83 -20.62
C ASP A 161 4.92 21.36 -21.66
N VAL A 162 3.63 21.40 -21.32
CA VAL A 162 2.56 21.84 -22.22
C VAL A 162 2.57 23.36 -22.32
N LYS A 163 2.76 23.88 -23.54
CA LYS A 163 3.08 25.31 -23.75
C LYS A 163 1.89 26.26 -23.73
N THR A 164 0.72 25.86 -24.25
CA THR A 164 -0.38 26.80 -24.49
C THR A 164 -1.74 26.25 -24.10
N LYS A 165 -2.26 25.26 -24.83
CA LYS A 165 -3.63 24.76 -24.66
C LYS A 165 -3.66 23.42 -23.93
N ILE A 166 -3.87 23.48 -22.62
CA ILE A 166 -4.08 22.29 -21.79
C ILE A 166 -5.51 21.78 -22.00
N SER A 167 -5.65 20.46 -22.06
CA SER A 167 -6.92 19.75 -22.15
C SER A 167 -6.84 18.44 -21.38
N SER A 168 -7.97 17.78 -21.13
CA SER A 168 -8.06 16.44 -20.54
C SER A 168 -7.16 15.41 -21.22
N TYR A 169 -6.88 15.55 -22.52
CA TYR A 169 -6.00 14.62 -23.22
C TYR A 169 -4.53 14.73 -22.77
N HIS A 170 -4.16 15.81 -22.09
CA HIS A 170 -2.84 15.97 -21.49
C HIS A 170 -2.78 15.45 -20.04
N ASP A 171 -3.91 15.02 -19.47
CA ASP A 171 -3.93 14.46 -18.12
C ASP A 171 -3.03 13.22 -18.08
N ILE A 172 -2.19 13.15 -17.05
CA ILE A 172 -1.24 12.07 -16.82
C ILE A 172 -2.00 10.86 -16.26
N CYS A 173 -1.88 9.72 -16.93
CA CYS A 173 -2.54 8.46 -16.58
C CYS A 173 -1.57 7.36 -16.15
N GLY A 174 -0.26 7.63 -16.19
CA GLY A 174 0.79 6.68 -15.85
C GLY A 174 2.05 7.38 -15.39
N VAL A 175 2.66 6.92 -14.29
CA VAL A 175 3.90 7.46 -13.73
C VAL A 175 4.68 6.32 -13.06
N HIS A 176 5.98 6.24 -13.34
CA HIS A 176 6.91 5.27 -12.77
C HIS A 176 8.27 5.93 -12.49
N LEU A 177 8.79 5.78 -11.27
CA LEU A 177 10.13 6.19 -10.89
C LEU A 177 11.14 5.10 -11.24
N LEU A 178 12.25 5.48 -11.85
CA LEU A 178 13.33 4.53 -12.13
C LEU A 178 14.23 4.36 -10.90
N LYS A 179 14.40 3.10 -10.48
CA LYS A 179 15.24 2.70 -9.34
C LYS A 179 16.71 3.02 -9.58
N GLN A 180 17.51 2.99 -8.51
CA GLN A 180 18.94 3.33 -8.55
C GLN A 180 19.75 2.43 -9.49
N GLU A 181 19.34 1.17 -9.61
CA GLU A 181 19.96 0.15 -10.46
C GLU A 181 19.74 0.39 -11.97
N HIS A 182 18.81 1.29 -12.34
CA HIS A 182 18.51 1.54 -13.75
C HIS A 182 19.68 2.22 -14.46
N HIS A 183 20.20 1.60 -15.52
CA HIS A 183 21.42 2.02 -16.23
C HIS A 183 21.46 3.48 -16.75
N THR A 184 20.32 4.09 -17.07
CA THR A 184 20.23 5.49 -17.56
C THR A 184 20.24 6.51 -16.43
N ARG A 185 20.08 6.07 -15.18
CA ARG A 185 19.94 6.94 -14.04
C ARG A 185 21.28 7.58 -13.71
N LYS A 186 21.32 8.91 -13.77
CA LYS A 186 22.48 9.68 -13.31
C LYS A 186 22.36 10.00 -11.82
N SER A 187 23.49 10.07 -11.13
CA SER A 187 23.52 10.52 -9.75
C SER A 187 22.99 11.96 -9.65
N GLY A 188 22.09 12.22 -8.70
CA GLY A 188 21.50 13.53 -8.45
C GLY A 188 20.14 13.77 -9.13
N ASP A 189 19.89 13.20 -10.31
CA ASP A 189 18.65 13.41 -11.06
C ASP A 189 17.57 12.38 -10.69
N GLU A 190 16.30 12.79 -10.75
CA GLU A 190 15.15 11.88 -10.64
C GLU A 190 14.62 11.52 -12.02
N HIS A 191 14.73 10.25 -12.37
CA HIS A 191 14.28 9.71 -13.64
C HIS A 191 12.86 9.15 -13.52
N ILE A 192 11.96 9.65 -14.38
CA ILE A 192 10.54 9.34 -14.36
C ILE A 192 10.09 8.95 -15.77
N ILE A 193 9.37 7.83 -15.90
CA ILE A 193 8.58 7.53 -17.09
C ILE A 193 7.15 7.96 -16.81
N PHE A 194 6.56 8.80 -17.66
CA PHE A 194 5.16 9.21 -17.53
C PHE A 194 4.42 9.10 -18.86
N GLY A 195 3.11 8.85 -18.77
CA GLY A 195 2.21 8.71 -19.90
C GLY A 195 0.98 9.60 -19.77
N ARG A 196 0.59 10.25 -20.88
CA ARG A 196 -0.60 11.09 -20.98
C ARG A 196 -1.70 10.43 -21.80
N LEU A 197 -2.96 10.81 -21.54
CA LEU A 197 -4.12 10.24 -22.24
C LEU A 197 -4.05 10.35 -23.77
N ASN A 198 -3.36 11.36 -24.32
CA ASN A 198 -3.18 11.55 -25.75
C ASN A 198 -2.21 10.57 -26.43
N GLY A 199 -1.52 9.70 -25.68
CA GLY A 199 -0.52 8.79 -26.23
C GLY A 199 0.93 9.21 -26.01
N ASP A 200 1.18 10.39 -25.44
CA ASP A 200 2.54 10.87 -25.17
C ASP A 200 3.14 10.10 -23.99
N LEU A 201 4.12 9.24 -24.27
CA LEU A 201 4.79 8.36 -23.32
C LEU A 201 6.29 8.66 -23.33
N ARG A 202 6.81 9.24 -22.24
CA ARG A 202 8.14 9.85 -22.19
C ARG A 202 8.94 9.40 -20.99
N HIS A 203 10.25 9.32 -21.17
CA HIS A 203 11.24 9.25 -20.09
C HIS A 203 11.90 10.62 -19.91
N VAL A 204 11.74 11.20 -18.73
CA VAL A 204 12.32 12.50 -18.34
C VAL A 204 13.21 12.33 -17.12
N ALA A 205 14.34 13.05 -17.10
CA ALA A 205 15.11 13.28 -15.89
C ALA A 205 14.85 14.71 -15.39
N ILE A 206 14.49 14.85 -14.12
CA ILE A 206 14.32 16.15 -13.46
C ILE A 206 15.48 16.32 -12.49
N SER A 207 16.24 17.40 -12.66
CA SER A 207 17.40 17.71 -11.82
C SER A 207 16.97 18.59 -10.66
N PRO A 208 16.99 18.09 -9.41
CA PRO A 208 16.51 18.84 -8.25
C PRO A 208 17.35 20.08 -7.94
N ASP A 209 18.65 20.06 -8.27
CA ASP A 209 19.59 21.11 -7.89
C ASP A 209 19.61 22.27 -8.89
N THR A 210 19.32 21.99 -10.17
CA THR A 210 19.31 23.00 -11.24
C THR A 210 17.91 23.42 -11.66
N ALA A 211 16.86 22.79 -11.12
CA ALA A 211 15.47 22.98 -11.53
C ALA A 211 15.26 22.82 -13.05
N SER A 212 16.02 21.92 -13.66
CA SER A 212 16.01 21.65 -15.10
C SER A 212 15.45 20.26 -15.40
N HIS A 213 15.14 20.01 -16.67
CA HIS A 213 14.71 18.70 -17.13
C HIS A 213 15.36 18.33 -18.45
N LYS A 214 15.47 17.02 -18.71
CA LYS A 214 15.97 16.47 -19.97
C LYS A 214 15.17 15.24 -20.37
N TYR A 215 14.76 15.16 -21.63
CA TYR A 215 14.18 13.93 -22.19
C TYR A 215 15.27 12.95 -22.61
N TYR A 216 14.99 11.69 -22.37
CA TYR A 216 15.86 10.58 -22.74
C TYR A 216 15.21 9.71 -23.82
N GLN A 217 13.94 9.35 -23.63
CA GLN A 217 13.24 8.44 -24.54
C GLN A 217 11.80 8.87 -24.79
N HIS A 218 11.31 8.52 -25.98
CA HIS A 218 9.94 8.64 -26.43
C HIS A 218 9.45 7.26 -26.87
N PHE A 219 8.47 6.71 -26.18
CA PHE A 219 7.92 5.40 -26.49
C PHE A 219 6.78 5.56 -27.47
N LEU A 220 6.93 5.01 -28.68
CA LEU A 220 6.02 5.29 -29.79
C LEU A 220 4.70 4.53 -29.62
N THR A 221 3.60 5.27 -29.42
CA THR A 221 2.23 4.74 -29.28
C THR A 221 1.45 4.71 -30.60
N ASN A 222 2.09 5.12 -31.71
CA ASN A 222 1.50 5.18 -33.05
C ASN A 222 0.19 5.97 -33.14
N GLY A 223 0.08 7.05 -32.35
CA GLY A 223 -1.09 7.94 -32.34
C GLY A 223 -2.29 7.40 -31.55
N HIS A 224 -2.15 6.27 -30.88
CA HIS A 224 -3.19 5.76 -29.98
C HIS A 224 -3.10 6.40 -28.60
N GLY A 225 -4.26 6.73 -28.02
CA GLY A 225 -4.34 7.27 -26.66
C GLY A 225 -4.01 6.22 -25.61
N LEU A 226 -3.51 6.66 -24.46
CA LEU A 226 -3.19 5.78 -23.33
C LEU A 226 -4.36 5.68 -22.36
N GLU A 227 -4.56 4.47 -21.82
CA GLU A 227 -5.49 4.24 -20.71
C GLU A 227 -4.74 4.00 -19.39
N ARG A 228 -3.60 3.31 -19.45
CA ARG A 228 -2.77 2.92 -18.30
C ARG A 228 -1.38 2.52 -18.78
N THR A 229 -0.42 2.59 -17.87
CA THR A 229 0.94 2.04 -18.06
C THR A 229 1.35 1.26 -16.82
N GLU A 230 2.25 0.30 -16.99
CA GLU A 230 2.84 -0.47 -15.92
C GLU A 230 4.33 -0.71 -16.23
N LEU A 231 5.21 -0.67 -15.23
CA LEU A 231 6.63 -0.94 -15.37
C LEU A 231 6.99 -2.20 -14.58
N SER A 232 7.68 -3.15 -15.21
CA SER A 232 8.18 -4.33 -14.53
C SER A 232 9.36 -4.00 -13.61
N GLY A 233 9.67 -4.88 -12.66
CA GLY A 233 10.87 -4.75 -11.83
C GLY A 233 12.11 -5.39 -12.49
N GLY A 234 13.26 -5.28 -11.83
CA GLY A 234 14.53 -5.86 -12.28
C GLY A 234 15.44 -4.85 -12.99
N ASP A 235 16.61 -5.34 -13.43
CA ASP A 235 17.67 -4.52 -14.05
C ASP A 235 17.32 -4.05 -15.47
N GLU A 236 16.50 -4.83 -16.17
CA GLU A 236 15.99 -4.54 -17.52
C GLU A 236 14.46 -4.43 -17.51
N PRO A 237 13.88 -3.35 -16.94
CA PRO A 237 12.45 -3.27 -16.77
C PRO A 237 11.72 -3.08 -18.11
N ILE A 238 10.59 -3.76 -18.24
CA ILE A 238 9.71 -3.74 -19.40
C ILE A 238 8.56 -2.77 -19.11
N LEU A 239 8.35 -1.81 -19.99
CA LEU A 239 7.21 -0.89 -19.92
C LEU A 239 6.04 -1.45 -20.73
N ALA A 240 4.92 -1.71 -20.08
CA ALA A 240 3.66 -2.07 -20.71
C ALA A 240 2.75 -0.85 -20.81
N ALA A 241 2.16 -0.60 -21.98
CA ALA A 241 1.21 0.48 -22.23
C ALA A 241 -0.11 -0.05 -22.77
N HIS A 242 -1.21 0.32 -22.12
CA HIS A 242 -2.56 0.01 -22.55
C HIS A 242 -3.07 1.11 -23.45
N LEU A 243 -3.37 0.75 -24.69
CA LEU A 243 -3.84 1.67 -25.71
C LEU A 243 -5.37 1.64 -25.80
N ASN A 244 -5.97 2.77 -26.15
CA ASN A 244 -7.42 2.93 -26.30
C ASN A 244 -8.04 2.10 -27.44
N ASN A 245 -7.22 1.57 -28.35
CA ASN A 245 -7.63 0.60 -29.37
C ASN A 245 -7.80 -0.83 -28.81
N GLY A 246 -7.49 -1.02 -27.53
CA GLY A 246 -7.63 -2.29 -26.83
C GLY A 246 -6.43 -3.23 -26.88
N SER A 247 -5.27 -2.80 -27.40
CA SER A 247 -4.02 -3.55 -27.30
C SER A 247 -3.18 -3.16 -26.08
N ILE A 248 -2.36 -4.09 -25.61
CA ILE A 248 -1.23 -3.82 -24.72
C ILE A 248 0.03 -3.92 -25.55
N VAL A 249 0.88 -2.91 -25.51
CA VAL A 249 2.18 -2.87 -26.19
C VAL A 249 3.31 -2.84 -25.16
N PHE A 250 4.45 -3.43 -25.50
CA PHE A 250 5.59 -3.59 -24.60
C PHE A 250 6.84 -2.94 -25.18
N TYR A 251 7.55 -2.19 -24.34
CA TYR A 251 8.78 -1.48 -24.69
C TYR A 251 9.93 -1.90 -23.79
N GLN A 252 11.12 -1.98 -24.38
CA GLN A 252 12.36 -2.11 -23.64
C GLN A 252 12.80 -0.72 -23.17
N THR A 253 13.00 -0.52 -21.88
CA THR A 253 13.41 0.79 -21.33
C THR A 253 14.92 1.01 -21.38
N THR A 254 15.69 -0.02 -21.78
CA THR A 254 17.15 -0.04 -21.71
C THR A 254 17.88 0.04 -23.06
N THR A 255 17.17 0.38 -24.15
CA THR A 255 17.79 0.45 -25.48
C THR A 255 18.78 1.60 -25.64
N GLY A 256 18.60 2.69 -24.89
CA GLY A 256 19.37 3.93 -25.05
C GLY A 256 18.95 4.78 -26.27
N GLU A 257 17.98 4.30 -27.05
CA GLU A 257 17.43 5.01 -28.21
C GLU A 257 16.50 6.14 -27.77
N ALA A 258 16.52 7.25 -28.51
CA ALA A 258 15.68 8.42 -28.23
C ALA A 258 14.21 8.18 -28.57
N GLU A 259 13.93 7.38 -29.60
CA GLU A 259 12.60 6.88 -29.94
C GLU A 259 12.63 5.37 -29.82
N VAL A 260 11.65 4.80 -29.12
CA VAL A 260 11.61 3.38 -28.78
C VAL A 260 10.35 2.76 -29.35
N GLU A 261 10.52 1.81 -30.25
CA GLU A 261 9.43 1.00 -30.79
C GLU A 261 9.00 -0.11 -29.84
N SER A 262 7.75 -0.54 -29.94
CA SER A 262 7.26 -1.69 -29.18
C SER A 262 7.83 -2.99 -29.75
N PHE A 263 8.44 -3.83 -28.93
CA PHE A 263 8.98 -5.12 -29.39
C PHE A 263 7.91 -6.23 -29.39
N ALA A 264 6.85 -6.08 -28.60
CA ALA A 264 5.74 -7.02 -28.52
C ALA A 264 4.41 -6.31 -28.30
N HIS A 265 3.31 -6.97 -28.68
CA HIS A 265 1.97 -6.51 -28.39
C HIS A 265 0.99 -7.67 -28.22
N CYS A 266 -0.09 -7.45 -27.48
CA CYS A 266 -1.24 -8.35 -27.46
C CYS A 266 -2.53 -7.56 -27.67
N LYS A 267 -3.48 -8.14 -28.41
CA LYS A 267 -4.76 -7.52 -28.71
C LYS A 267 -5.85 -8.14 -27.84
N ILE A 268 -6.49 -7.33 -27.01
CA ILE A 268 -7.64 -7.75 -26.22
C ILE A 268 -8.89 -7.44 -27.03
N THR A 269 -9.38 -8.43 -27.76
CA THR A 269 -10.55 -8.27 -28.61
C THR A 269 -11.82 -8.36 -27.72
N PRO A 270 -12.57 -7.26 -27.58
CA PRO A 270 -13.62 -7.18 -26.58
C PRO A 270 -14.86 -7.96 -27.01
N ASP A 271 -15.31 -8.89 -26.17
CA ASP A 271 -16.67 -9.44 -26.27
C ASP A 271 -17.62 -8.59 -25.40
N GLY A 272 -18.05 -7.46 -25.96
CA GLY A 272 -19.06 -6.58 -25.34
C GLY A 272 -18.51 -5.32 -24.64
N THR A 273 -19.21 -4.86 -23.60
CA THR A 273 -19.05 -3.52 -22.98
C THR A 273 -17.98 -3.44 -21.88
N ALA A 274 -17.07 -4.40 -21.78
CA ALA A 274 -16.06 -4.43 -20.72
C ALA A 274 -15.04 -3.28 -20.89
N ARG A 275 -15.26 -2.19 -20.14
CA ARG A 275 -14.45 -0.95 -20.17
C ARG A 275 -13.19 -0.97 -19.31
N ASN A 276 -12.94 -2.01 -18.52
CA ASN A 276 -11.80 -2.04 -17.59
C ASN A 276 -10.84 -3.17 -17.94
N LYS A 277 -9.75 -2.80 -18.61
CA LYS A 277 -8.60 -3.65 -18.92
C LYS A 277 -7.49 -3.31 -17.92
N TYR A 278 -7.34 -4.14 -16.88
CA TYR A 278 -6.26 -4.00 -15.91
C TYR A 278 -5.13 -4.97 -16.26
N SER A 279 -3.88 -4.55 -16.13
CA SER A 279 -2.73 -5.45 -16.14
C SER A 279 -1.77 -5.13 -15.00
N LYS A 280 -0.95 -6.11 -14.64
CA LYS A 280 0.12 -5.98 -13.66
C LYS A 280 1.20 -7.00 -13.97
N PHE A 281 2.46 -6.60 -13.87
CA PHE A 281 3.54 -7.57 -13.83
C PHE A 281 3.50 -8.35 -12.52
N LEU A 282 3.57 -9.68 -12.63
CA LEU A 282 3.69 -10.58 -11.49
C LEU A 282 5.17 -10.84 -11.14
N SER A 283 6.02 -10.82 -12.16
CA SER A 283 7.49 -10.85 -12.08
C SER A 283 8.06 -10.03 -13.26
N PRO A 284 9.38 -9.79 -13.36
CA PRO A 284 9.98 -9.03 -14.46
C PRO A 284 9.54 -9.47 -15.86
N GLU A 285 9.29 -10.77 -16.04
CA GLU A 285 8.96 -11.41 -17.31
C GLU A 285 7.55 -12.03 -17.32
N CYS A 286 6.74 -11.87 -16.27
CA CYS A 286 5.39 -12.44 -16.20
C CYS A 286 4.36 -11.33 -16.01
N ILE A 287 3.34 -11.29 -16.87
CA ILE A 287 2.25 -10.32 -16.80
C ILE A 287 0.91 -11.02 -16.66
N ALA A 288 0.04 -10.46 -15.83
CA ALA A 288 -1.36 -10.82 -15.77
C ALA A 288 -2.21 -9.66 -16.29
N TYR A 289 -3.23 -9.96 -17.09
CA TYR A 289 -4.14 -8.96 -17.62
C TYR A 289 -5.57 -9.47 -17.78
N GLY A 290 -6.54 -8.59 -17.52
CA GLY A 290 -7.95 -8.88 -17.71
C GLY A 290 -8.36 -8.73 -19.18
N THR A 291 -9.04 -9.74 -19.73
CA THR A 291 -9.54 -9.72 -21.12
C THR A 291 -10.97 -9.19 -21.22
N GLY A 292 -11.75 -9.31 -20.14
CA GLY A 292 -13.17 -8.99 -20.10
C GLY A 292 -14.09 -10.07 -20.72
N ARG A 293 -13.53 -11.15 -21.24
CA ARG A 293 -14.24 -12.32 -21.79
C ARG A 293 -14.62 -13.30 -20.70
N GLN A 294 -15.68 -14.08 -20.85
CA GLN A 294 -16.11 -14.97 -19.76
C GLN A 294 -15.18 -16.17 -19.61
N GLU A 295 -14.78 -16.75 -20.73
CA GLU A 295 -13.98 -17.97 -20.86
C GLU A 295 -12.52 -17.79 -20.43
N ASN A 296 -11.94 -16.61 -20.62
CA ASN A 296 -10.56 -16.29 -20.24
C ASN A 296 -10.44 -14.90 -19.62
N SER A 297 -11.32 -14.60 -18.66
CA SER A 297 -11.44 -13.28 -18.02
C SER A 297 -10.13 -12.70 -17.50
N LEU A 298 -9.25 -13.56 -17.01
CA LEU A 298 -7.89 -13.24 -16.59
C LEU A 298 -6.90 -14.14 -17.31
N THR A 299 -5.94 -13.54 -18.01
CA THR A 299 -4.85 -14.25 -18.69
C THR A 299 -3.53 -13.94 -18.02
N ILE A 300 -2.71 -14.97 -17.83
CA ILE A 300 -1.33 -14.88 -17.34
C ILE A 300 -0.42 -15.31 -18.47
N ALA A 301 0.61 -14.52 -18.76
CA ALA A 301 1.53 -14.75 -19.86
C ALA A 301 2.97 -14.40 -19.50
N THR A 302 3.92 -15.19 -20.01
CA THR A 302 5.34 -14.88 -19.97
C THR A 302 5.73 -14.03 -21.18
N ILE A 303 6.54 -13.01 -20.93
CA ILE A 303 7.12 -12.12 -21.92
C ILE A 303 8.55 -12.59 -22.16
N SER A 304 8.83 -13.01 -23.38
CA SER A 304 10.19 -13.18 -23.89
C SER A 304 10.58 -11.96 -24.74
N LYS A 305 11.87 -11.80 -25.05
CA LYS A 305 12.40 -10.68 -25.85
C LYS A 305 11.69 -10.47 -27.20
N GLU A 306 11.02 -11.50 -27.73
CA GLU A 306 10.42 -11.48 -29.06
C GLU A 306 8.92 -11.81 -29.06
N ARG A 307 8.41 -12.47 -28.00
CA ARG A 307 7.05 -13.03 -27.99
C ARG A 307 6.40 -13.04 -26.62
N LEU A 308 5.08 -12.95 -26.62
CA LEU A 308 4.22 -13.24 -25.47
C LEU A 308 3.72 -14.69 -25.57
N SER A 309 3.93 -15.50 -24.54
CA SER A 309 3.39 -16.85 -24.43
C SER A 309 2.36 -16.93 -23.32
N VAL A 310 1.16 -17.42 -23.60
CA VAL A 310 0.11 -17.60 -22.58
C VAL A 310 0.43 -18.80 -21.70
N ASN A 311 0.46 -18.59 -20.39
CA ASN A 311 0.77 -19.62 -19.40
C ASN A 311 -0.51 -20.22 -18.81
N ARG A 312 -1.48 -19.37 -18.49
CA ARG A 312 -2.72 -19.78 -17.81
C ARG A 312 -3.86 -18.80 -18.11
N GLU A 313 -5.06 -19.34 -18.21
CA GLU A 313 -6.29 -18.56 -18.31
C GLU A 313 -7.26 -18.95 -17.19
N ILE A 314 -7.97 -17.98 -16.64
CA ILE A 314 -8.95 -18.18 -15.58
C ILE A 314 -10.30 -17.60 -16.03
N SER A 315 -11.29 -18.49 -16.13
CA SER A 315 -12.66 -18.17 -16.50
C SER A 315 -13.43 -17.62 -15.30
N VAL A 316 -14.30 -16.62 -15.52
CA VAL A 316 -15.26 -16.16 -14.50
C VAL A 316 -16.21 -17.27 -14.06
N THR A 317 -16.46 -18.28 -14.91
CA THR A 317 -17.32 -19.42 -14.58
C THR A 317 -16.69 -20.40 -13.60
N SER A 318 -15.37 -20.35 -13.43
CA SER A 318 -14.63 -21.20 -12.49
C SER A 318 -14.59 -20.63 -11.06
N LEU A 319 -15.17 -19.44 -10.84
CA LEU A 319 -15.14 -18.74 -9.56
C LEU A 319 -16.37 -19.05 -8.70
N ASP A 320 -16.22 -18.88 -7.38
CA ASP A 320 -17.29 -18.93 -6.36
C ASP A 320 -18.28 -17.76 -6.43
N ILE A 321 -18.64 -17.32 -7.62
CA ILE A 321 -19.62 -16.24 -7.82
C ILE A 321 -21.01 -16.83 -7.62
N GLY A 322 -21.55 -16.66 -6.41
CA GLY A 322 -22.95 -16.98 -6.14
C GLY A 322 -23.87 -16.24 -7.10
N GLU A 323 -24.85 -16.97 -7.67
CA GLU A 323 -25.95 -16.40 -8.45
C GLU A 323 -26.87 -15.58 -7.53
N SER A 324 -26.36 -14.44 -7.08
CA SER A 324 -27.16 -13.46 -6.37
C SER A 324 -28.11 -12.82 -7.39
N ILE A 325 -29.39 -13.18 -7.24
CA ILE A 325 -30.60 -12.75 -7.94
C ILE A 325 -30.35 -11.55 -8.88
N GLY A 326 -30.26 -11.82 -10.19
CA GLY A 326 -30.36 -10.79 -11.24
C GLY A 326 -29.06 -10.11 -11.70
N LEU A 327 -27.90 -10.36 -11.10
CA LEU A 327 -26.62 -9.79 -11.56
C LEU A 327 -25.89 -10.78 -12.48
N ARG A 328 -25.77 -10.46 -13.78
CA ARG A 328 -24.91 -11.21 -14.72
C ARG A 328 -23.49 -11.32 -14.18
N ARG A 329 -22.87 -12.51 -14.29
CA ARG A 329 -21.44 -12.72 -13.98
C ARG A 329 -20.60 -11.71 -14.76
N LYS A 330 -19.91 -10.82 -14.05
CA LYS A 330 -19.07 -9.80 -14.68
C LYS A 330 -17.64 -10.32 -14.75
N ALA A 331 -17.16 -10.52 -15.97
CA ALA A 331 -15.80 -10.98 -16.29
C ALA A 331 -14.71 -9.91 -16.11
N ASN A 332 -15.00 -8.79 -15.44
CA ASN A 332 -14.03 -7.71 -15.31
C ASN A 332 -13.07 -7.98 -14.15
N VAL A 333 -11.78 -7.81 -14.41
CA VAL A 333 -10.73 -7.74 -13.40
C VAL A 333 -10.34 -6.28 -13.24
N SER A 334 -10.50 -5.73 -12.05
CA SER A 334 -10.35 -4.28 -11.81
C SER A 334 -9.06 -3.90 -11.09
N ALA A 335 -8.40 -4.85 -10.45
CA ALA A 335 -7.08 -4.68 -9.84
C ALA A 335 -6.35 -6.02 -9.74
N ILE A 336 -5.02 -5.99 -9.86
CA ILE A 336 -4.13 -7.13 -9.69
C ILE A 336 -2.92 -6.66 -8.89
N ALA A 337 -2.45 -7.47 -7.94
CA ALA A 337 -1.23 -7.18 -7.20
C ALA A 337 -0.45 -8.47 -6.86
N PRO A 338 0.84 -8.56 -7.19
CA PRO A 338 1.64 -9.74 -6.89
C PRO A 338 2.06 -9.78 -5.42
N LEU A 339 2.16 -10.99 -4.85
CA LEU A 339 2.64 -11.22 -3.48
C LEU A 339 4.12 -11.64 -3.47
N THR A 340 4.92 -10.98 -4.33
CA THR A 340 6.33 -11.32 -4.65
C THR A 340 7.23 -11.43 -3.43
N ALA A 341 6.92 -10.67 -2.37
CA ALA A 341 7.70 -10.60 -1.14
C ALA A 341 7.02 -11.32 0.03
N GLN A 342 6.19 -12.34 -0.19
CA GLN A 342 5.39 -12.92 0.91
C GLN A 342 5.43 -14.45 1.01
N PHE A 343 5.84 -15.20 -0.03
CA PHE A 343 5.69 -16.66 0.01
C PHE A 343 6.89 -17.47 -0.48
N THR A 344 7.69 -17.01 -1.46
CA THR A 344 8.85 -17.78 -1.94
C THR A 344 9.91 -16.89 -2.60
N ARG A 345 11.18 -17.00 -2.16
CA ARG A 345 12.33 -16.34 -2.81
C ARG A 345 12.63 -16.93 -4.20
N GLU A 346 12.22 -18.18 -4.43
CA GLU A 346 12.50 -18.97 -5.63
C GLU A 346 11.34 -18.97 -6.66
N SER A 347 10.17 -18.41 -6.33
CA SER A 347 8.97 -18.43 -7.20
C SER A 347 8.25 -17.07 -7.26
N SER A 348 9.02 -16.02 -7.55
CA SER A 348 8.49 -14.69 -7.85
C SER A 348 7.37 -14.75 -8.90
N GLY A 349 6.25 -14.09 -8.61
CA GLY A 349 5.11 -14.00 -9.53
C GLY A 349 4.17 -15.21 -9.61
N GLN A 350 4.35 -16.24 -8.77
CA GLN A 350 3.44 -17.39 -8.73
C GLN A 350 2.16 -17.13 -7.93
N VAL A 351 2.22 -16.25 -6.93
CA VAL A 351 1.09 -15.95 -6.04
C VAL A 351 0.71 -14.48 -6.16
N PHE A 352 -0.57 -14.20 -6.37
CA PHE A 352 -1.07 -12.83 -6.53
C PHE A 352 -2.53 -12.68 -6.09
N LEU A 353 -2.94 -11.44 -5.85
CA LEU A 353 -4.32 -11.06 -5.58
C LEU A 353 -4.95 -10.44 -6.83
N ALA A 354 -6.22 -10.77 -7.10
CA ALA A 354 -7.01 -10.11 -8.14
C ALA A 354 -8.39 -9.71 -7.63
N ALA A 355 -8.81 -8.48 -7.95
CA ALA A 355 -10.17 -7.99 -7.71
C ALA A 355 -11.04 -8.25 -8.93
N TRP A 356 -12.18 -8.88 -8.68
CA TRP A 356 -13.13 -9.29 -9.71
C TRP A 356 -14.40 -8.44 -9.69
N GLY A 357 -15.20 -8.55 -10.76
CA GLY A 357 -16.41 -7.77 -10.98
C GLY A 357 -17.52 -7.94 -9.95
N ASP A 358 -17.44 -9.00 -9.15
CA ASP A 358 -18.31 -9.30 -8.03
C ASP A 358 -17.89 -8.59 -6.72
N ARG A 359 -16.84 -7.75 -6.79
CA ARG A 359 -16.27 -6.95 -5.68
C ARG A 359 -15.48 -7.77 -4.67
N CYS A 360 -15.27 -9.06 -4.94
CA CYS A 360 -14.41 -9.92 -4.13
C CYS A 360 -12.95 -9.81 -4.62
N ILE A 361 -12.02 -10.03 -3.69
CA ILE A 361 -10.60 -10.14 -3.98
C ILE A 361 -10.21 -11.60 -3.77
N ARG A 362 -9.56 -12.22 -4.76
CA ARG A 362 -9.19 -13.63 -4.70
C ARG A 362 -7.69 -13.79 -4.71
N LEU A 363 -7.20 -14.74 -3.91
CA LEU A 363 -5.82 -15.21 -3.90
C LEU A 363 -5.66 -16.28 -4.96
N HIS A 364 -4.76 -16.07 -5.90
CA HIS A 364 -4.44 -17.00 -6.98
C HIS A 364 -3.03 -17.56 -6.76
N ASP A 365 -2.87 -18.88 -6.88
CA ASP A 365 -1.58 -19.55 -6.91
C ASP A 365 -1.44 -20.32 -8.23
N LEU A 366 -0.47 -19.91 -9.05
CA LEU A 366 -0.21 -20.51 -10.36
C LEU A 366 0.30 -21.96 -10.27
N ARG A 367 0.83 -22.38 -9.11
CA ARG A 367 1.29 -23.74 -8.85
C ARG A 367 0.14 -24.69 -8.52
N SER A 368 -0.99 -24.14 -8.10
CA SER A 368 -2.20 -24.90 -7.80
C SER A 368 -3.08 -25.05 -9.05
N HIS A 369 -3.74 -26.20 -9.16
CA HIS A 369 -4.74 -26.45 -10.19
C HIS A 369 -6.05 -25.70 -9.92
N GLN A 370 -6.27 -25.22 -8.69
CA GLN A 370 -7.46 -24.48 -8.32
C GLN A 370 -7.46 -23.10 -8.98
N PRO A 371 -8.63 -22.58 -9.42
CA PRO A 371 -8.71 -21.25 -10.00
C PRO A 371 -8.35 -20.15 -9.01
N PHE A 372 -8.57 -20.36 -7.72
CA PHE A 372 -8.16 -19.50 -6.62
C PHE A 372 -8.09 -20.31 -5.30
N GLU A 373 -7.33 -19.82 -4.33
CA GLU A 373 -7.10 -20.48 -3.03
C GLU A 373 -7.97 -19.89 -1.91
N TYR A 374 -8.27 -18.60 -1.99
CA TYR A 374 -9.02 -17.90 -0.95
C TYR A 374 -9.76 -16.68 -1.47
N THR A 375 -10.92 -16.36 -0.87
CA THR A 375 -11.75 -15.21 -1.21
C THR A 375 -11.82 -14.23 -0.03
N TYR A 376 -11.37 -13.00 -0.24
CA TYR A 376 -11.52 -11.87 0.67
C TYR A 376 -12.72 -11.01 0.23
N ARG A 377 -13.65 -10.76 1.16
CA ARG A 377 -14.88 -10.01 0.87
C ARG A 377 -15.24 -9.07 1.99
N ASP A 378 -15.70 -7.88 1.62
CA ASP A 378 -16.43 -6.98 2.50
C ASP A 378 -17.93 -7.14 2.20
N THR A 379 -18.71 -7.55 3.20
CA THR A 379 -20.15 -7.77 3.05
C THR A 379 -20.96 -6.48 3.19
N ILE A 380 -20.35 -5.40 3.72
CA ILE A 380 -21.02 -4.12 3.94
C ILE A 380 -20.81 -3.21 2.73
N ASP A 381 -19.56 -3.04 2.33
CA ASP A 381 -19.24 -2.16 1.22
C ASP A 381 -19.37 -2.89 -0.12
N THR A 382 -20.30 -2.38 -0.94
CA THR A 382 -20.64 -2.93 -2.25
C THR A 382 -19.95 -2.20 -3.41
N ASN A 383 -19.04 -1.27 -3.12
CA ASN A 383 -18.26 -0.60 -4.14
C ASN A 383 -17.29 -1.57 -4.85
N PRO A 384 -17.01 -1.36 -6.16
CA PRO A 384 -15.96 -2.13 -6.85
C PRO A 384 -14.58 -1.83 -6.25
N ILE A 385 -13.60 -2.71 -6.44
CA ILE A 385 -12.23 -2.48 -5.97
C ILE A 385 -11.39 -1.92 -7.12
N TYR A 386 -10.73 -0.78 -6.94
CA TYR A 386 -9.95 -0.11 -7.99
C TYR A 386 -8.43 -0.31 -7.87
N CYS A 387 -7.93 -0.59 -6.67
CA CYS A 387 -6.53 -0.94 -6.46
C CYS A 387 -6.37 -1.92 -5.30
N ILE A 388 -5.30 -2.71 -5.36
CA ILE A 388 -4.84 -3.62 -4.29
C ILE A 388 -3.38 -3.29 -4.03
N HIS A 389 -2.99 -3.22 -2.76
CA HIS A 389 -1.62 -2.94 -2.34
C HIS A 389 -1.18 -3.92 -1.25
N PRO A 390 -0.37 -4.92 -1.58
CA PRO A 390 0.30 -5.77 -0.59
C PRO A 390 1.14 -4.91 0.34
N PHE A 391 1.05 -5.14 1.65
CA PHE A 391 1.70 -4.30 2.64
C PHE A 391 2.39 -5.16 3.70
N GLY A 392 3.72 -5.11 3.71
CA GLY A 392 4.52 -6.04 4.48
C GLY A 392 4.38 -7.47 3.96
N GLN A 393 4.41 -8.45 4.86
CA GLN A 393 4.30 -9.87 4.52
C GLN A 393 2.94 -10.48 4.85
N ASP A 394 2.08 -9.72 5.54
CA ASP A 394 0.98 -10.29 6.31
C ASP A 394 -0.34 -9.55 6.14
N ARG A 395 -0.36 -8.44 5.39
CA ARG A 395 -1.55 -7.64 5.09
C ARG A 395 -1.57 -7.21 3.63
N PHE A 396 -2.77 -6.84 3.19
CA PHE A 396 -2.92 -5.98 2.02
C PHE A 396 -4.03 -4.96 2.25
N LEU A 397 -3.94 -3.86 1.51
CA LEU A 397 -4.94 -2.84 1.43
C LEU A 397 -5.69 -2.93 0.10
N ALA A 398 -6.96 -2.56 0.10
CA ALA A 398 -7.75 -2.40 -1.11
C ALA A 398 -8.49 -1.06 -1.12
N GLY A 399 -8.42 -0.36 -2.25
CA GLY A 399 -9.12 0.89 -2.48
C GLY A 399 -10.49 0.65 -3.11
N ALA A 400 -11.54 1.15 -2.46
CA ALA A 400 -12.89 1.07 -2.99
C ALA A 400 -13.14 2.12 -4.08
N GLY A 401 -14.03 1.79 -5.01
CA GLY A 401 -14.45 2.64 -6.12
C GLY A 401 -15.42 3.76 -5.72
N GLY A 402 -15.70 3.92 -4.43
CA GLY A 402 -16.62 4.90 -3.87
C GLY A 402 -16.43 5.06 -2.37
N ASP A 403 -17.09 6.07 -1.81
CA ASP A 403 -17.19 6.37 -0.38
C ASP A 403 -15.86 6.63 0.36
N ALA A 404 -14.77 6.83 -0.40
CA ALA A 404 -13.42 7.03 0.12
C ALA A 404 -12.95 5.90 1.06
N VAL A 405 -13.32 4.65 0.76
CA VAL A 405 -13.02 3.51 1.64
C VAL A 405 -11.69 2.85 1.30
N VAL A 406 -10.86 2.68 2.32
CA VAL A 406 -9.67 1.82 2.31
C VAL A 406 -9.93 0.60 3.19
N LYS A 407 -9.80 -0.59 2.62
CA LYS A 407 -10.03 -1.87 3.29
C LYS A 407 -8.69 -2.50 3.67
N ILE A 408 -8.52 -2.93 4.91
CA ILE A 408 -7.32 -3.64 5.41
C ILE A 408 -7.68 -5.09 5.69
N PHE A 409 -7.06 -6.02 4.97
CA PHE A 409 -7.30 -7.45 5.10
C PHE A 409 -6.09 -8.19 5.67
N ASP A 410 -6.35 -9.20 6.50
CA ASP A 410 -5.33 -10.09 7.08
C ASP A 410 -4.96 -11.25 6.14
N LEU A 411 -3.67 -11.36 5.78
CA LEU A 411 -3.10 -12.47 4.97
C LEU A 411 -2.49 -13.58 5.83
N ARG A 412 -2.43 -13.43 7.16
CA ARG A 412 -1.69 -14.36 8.02
C ARG A 412 -2.32 -15.75 8.03
N MET A 413 -1.47 -16.72 7.72
CA MET A 413 -1.61 -18.10 8.14
C MET A 413 -1.05 -18.27 9.56
N GLN A 414 -1.24 -19.43 10.19
CA GLN A 414 -1.02 -19.68 11.63
C GLN A 414 0.39 -19.37 12.21
N SER A 415 1.40 -18.99 11.39
CA SER A 415 2.81 -18.81 11.81
C SER A 415 3.40 -17.40 11.68
N ALA A 416 2.62 -16.40 11.27
CA ALA A 416 3.14 -15.05 11.03
C ALA A 416 3.50 -14.28 12.33
N TYR A 417 4.41 -13.29 12.24
CA TYR A 417 4.77 -12.43 13.37
C TYR A 417 3.58 -11.69 13.97
N SER A 418 3.42 -11.77 15.28
CA SER A 418 2.46 -10.99 16.06
C SER A 418 3.17 -10.43 17.30
N HIS A 419 3.02 -9.13 17.54
CA HIS A 419 3.61 -8.51 18.74
C HIS A 419 2.98 -9.07 20.04
N LYS A 420 1.77 -9.64 19.95
CA LYS A 420 1.05 -10.20 21.11
C LYS A 420 1.58 -11.56 21.54
N ASP A 421 2.36 -12.25 20.73
CA ASP A 421 2.88 -13.58 21.06
C ASP A 421 3.84 -13.55 22.27
N ALA A 422 4.31 -12.36 22.65
CA ALA A 422 5.09 -12.11 23.86
C ALA A 422 4.23 -12.01 25.14
N GLN A 423 2.90 -11.83 25.02
CA GLN A 423 2.03 -11.63 26.17
C GLN A 423 1.73 -12.99 26.82
N ILE A 424 2.03 -13.09 28.11
CA ILE A 424 1.61 -14.24 28.92
C ILE A 424 0.08 -14.23 28.92
N PRO A 425 -0.60 -15.36 28.60
CA PRO A 425 -2.05 -15.43 28.68
C PRO A 425 -2.48 -14.97 30.07
N SER A 426 -3.33 -13.94 30.13
CA SER A 426 -3.97 -13.61 31.40
C SER A 426 -4.76 -14.85 31.86
N PRO A 427 -4.70 -15.25 33.14
CA PRO A 427 -5.49 -16.37 33.61
C PRO A 427 -6.97 -16.12 33.25
N PRO A 428 -7.68 -17.11 32.71
CA PRO A 428 -9.05 -16.92 32.25
C PRO A 428 -9.92 -16.59 33.45
N ASN A 429 -10.39 -15.34 33.52
CA ASN A 429 -11.28 -14.89 34.60
C ASN A 429 -12.76 -15.23 34.36
N ASP A 430 -13.11 -15.96 33.30
CA ASP A 430 -14.50 -16.31 33.01
C ASP A 430 -14.70 -17.82 32.79
N LEU A 431 -14.83 -18.55 33.91
CA LEU A 431 -15.63 -19.77 33.96
C LEU A 431 -17.10 -19.39 33.80
N ARG A 432 -17.60 -19.18 32.58
CA ARG A 432 -19.05 -19.27 32.29
C ARG A 432 -19.36 -19.41 30.79
N ARG A 433 -19.97 -20.57 30.50
CA ARG A 433 -20.70 -21.00 29.28
C ARG A 433 -19.86 -21.43 28.07
N ALA A 434 -19.44 -22.70 28.12
CA ALA A 434 -19.45 -23.53 26.93
C ALA A 434 -20.91 -23.66 26.44
N SER A 435 -21.22 -23.07 25.28
CA SER A 435 -22.45 -23.38 24.54
C SER A 435 -22.16 -24.53 23.60
N ASN A 436 -22.76 -25.68 23.88
CA ASN A 436 -22.79 -26.85 23.00
C ASN A 436 -23.43 -26.48 21.66
N GLY A 437 -22.62 -26.44 20.61
CA GLY A 437 -23.05 -26.36 19.22
C GLY A 437 -22.05 -27.13 18.38
N SER A 438 -22.36 -28.38 18.08
CA SER A 438 -21.56 -29.28 17.26
C SER A 438 -21.56 -28.81 15.80
N THR A 439 -20.42 -28.28 15.33
CA THR A 439 -20.15 -28.10 13.90
C THR A 439 -19.47 -29.36 13.34
N PRO A 440 -19.90 -29.87 12.17
CA PRO A 440 -19.37 -31.10 11.61
C PRO A 440 -17.93 -30.93 11.11
N TYR A 441 -17.14 -31.95 11.41
CA TYR A 441 -15.72 -32.11 11.12
C TYR A 441 -15.41 -32.04 9.61
N LEU A 442 -14.56 -31.09 9.22
CA LEU A 442 -13.75 -31.16 8.00
C LEU A 442 -12.30 -30.79 8.38
N ASN A 443 -11.45 -31.81 8.37
CA ASN A 443 -9.97 -31.78 8.31
C ASN A 443 -9.21 -30.70 9.12
N GLY A 444 -8.99 -31.00 10.40
CA GLY A 444 -7.62 -31.13 10.90
C GLY A 444 -6.74 -29.88 11.01
N PHE A 445 -7.28 -28.74 11.41
CA PHE A 445 -6.48 -27.67 12.04
C PHE A 445 -7.27 -27.11 13.22
N GLN A 446 -6.77 -27.27 14.44
CA GLN A 446 -7.37 -26.68 15.63
C GLN A 446 -7.26 -25.14 15.53
N ASP A 447 -8.40 -24.47 15.51
CA ASP A 447 -8.54 -23.00 15.63
C ASP A 447 -8.24 -22.55 17.08
N THR A 448 -7.04 -22.83 17.58
CA THR A 448 -6.62 -22.48 18.95
C THR A 448 -5.93 -21.12 19.05
N ILE A 449 -5.88 -20.32 17.99
CA ILE A 449 -5.37 -18.94 18.06
C ILE A 449 -6.53 -17.96 18.27
N THR A 450 -6.63 -17.44 19.49
CA THR A 450 -7.58 -16.41 19.94
C THR A 450 -7.21 -15.01 19.41
N TYR A 451 -6.84 -14.88 18.14
CA TYR A 451 -6.55 -13.57 17.54
C TYR A 451 -7.80 -13.07 16.82
N PRO A 452 -8.42 -11.94 17.19
CA PRO A 452 -9.49 -11.37 16.38
C PRO A 452 -8.85 -10.92 15.06
N ARG A 453 -9.11 -11.61 13.94
CA ARG A 453 -8.86 -11.09 12.59
C ARG A 453 -9.60 -9.75 12.47
N LYS A 454 -8.88 -8.65 12.71
CA LYS A 454 -9.45 -7.29 12.66
C LYS A 454 -9.41 -6.79 11.23
N ASP A 455 -10.19 -7.44 10.36
CA ASP A 455 -10.48 -6.88 9.07
C ASP A 455 -11.23 -5.57 9.29
N PHE A 456 -10.68 -4.47 8.78
CA PHE A 456 -11.18 -3.13 9.08
C PHE A 456 -11.25 -2.29 7.82
N SER A 457 -12.31 -1.51 7.71
CA SER A 457 -12.52 -0.58 6.61
C SER A 457 -12.50 0.84 7.15
N ILE A 458 -11.72 1.71 6.52
CA ILE A 458 -11.46 3.09 6.95
C ILE A 458 -12.06 4.03 5.93
N PHE A 459 -12.77 5.04 6.41
CA PHE A 459 -13.21 6.17 5.60
C PHE A 459 -12.14 7.25 5.60
N LEU A 460 -11.61 7.56 4.42
CA LEU A 460 -10.76 8.72 4.17
C LEU A 460 -11.63 9.96 3.97
N THR A 461 -12.45 10.28 4.97
CA THR A 461 -13.32 11.46 4.96
C THR A 461 -12.52 12.70 5.35
N THR A 462 -12.67 13.74 4.56
CA THR A 462 -11.93 14.98 4.75
C THR A 462 -12.92 16.10 4.95
N SER A 463 -12.74 16.90 6.00
CA SER A 463 -13.47 18.17 6.09
C SER A 463 -12.87 19.12 5.05
N SER A 464 -13.74 19.67 4.21
CA SER A 464 -13.58 20.38 2.92
C SER A 464 -12.78 21.69 2.94
N SER A 465 -11.84 21.80 3.87
CA SER A 465 -11.07 23.01 4.06
C SER A 465 -9.81 23.07 3.16
N VAL A 466 -9.35 21.94 2.59
CA VAL A 466 -8.14 21.87 1.74
C VAL A 466 -8.44 22.39 0.32
N ARG A 467 -8.30 23.70 0.11
CA ARG A 467 -8.59 24.37 -1.16
C ARG A 467 -7.32 24.62 -1.96
N TRP A 468 -7.03 23.78 -2.97
CA TRP A 468 -5.84 23.93 -3.83
C TRP A 468 -6.04 24.92 -5.00
N ASN A 469 -7.28 25.26 -5.41
CA ASN A 469 -7.51 26.19 -6.52
C ASN A 469 -8.71 27.13 -6.31
N SER A 470 -8.45 28.44 -6.20
CA SER A 470 -9.48 29.49 -6.00
C SER A 470 -10.23 29.89 -7.28
N LYS A 471 -9.82 29.42 -8.47
CA LYS A 471 -10.42 29.83 -9.75
C LYS A 471 -11.59 28.96 -10.24
N ALA A 472 -11.74 27.73 -9.73
CA ALA A 472 -12.86 26.83 -10.09
C ALA A 472 -13.97 26.79 -9.02
N ALA A 473 -13.92 27.70 -8.03
CA ALA A 473 -14.80 27.70 -6.86
C ALA A 473 -16.17 28.34 -7.14
N ARG A 474 -16.90 27.84 -8.13
CA ARG A 474 -18.33 28.15 -8.26
C ARG A 474 -19.15 26.87 -8.10
N SER A 475 -19.77 26.75 -6.93
CA SER A 475 -20.93 25.88 -6.66
C SER A 475 -20.69 24.38 -6.43
N ARG A 476 -19.81 24.00 -5.49
CA ARG A 476 -19.98 22.73 -4.77
C ARG A 476 -19.97 22.98 -3.27
N VAL A 477 -21.14 22.79 -2.67
CA VAL A 477 -21.38 22.76 -1.22
C VAL A 477 -20.29 21.93 -0.54
N ASP A 478 -19.92 22.36 0.67
CA ASP A 478 -18.98 21.82 1.66
C ASP A 478 -19.09 20.30 1.88
N ARG A 479 -18.77 19.49 0.86
CA ARG A 479 -18.97 18.04 0.86
C ARG A 479 -17.65 17.35 1.18
N GLN A 480 -17.71 16.50 2.21
CA GLN A 480 -16.65 15.54 2.52
C GLN A 480 -16.33 14.69 1.28
N TYR A 481 -15.05 14.42 1.05
CA TYR A 481 -14.65 13.50 -0.02
C TYR A 481 -15.29 12.12 0.19
N ARG A 482 -15.98 11.62 -0.84
CA ARG A 482 -16.68 10.32 -0.90
C ARG A 482 -16.37 9.59 -2.21
N GLY A 483 -15.25 9.95 -2.84
CA GLY A 483 -14.87 9.43 -4.16
C GLY A 483 -14.07 8.12 -4.10
N PRO A 484 -13.55 7.68 -5.25
CA PRO A 484 -12.79 6.44 -5.35
C PRO A 484 -11.35 6.54 -4.85
N ILE A 485 -10.81 5.46 -4.31
CA ILE A 485 -9.37 5.29 -4.11
C ILE A 485 -8.79 4.61 -5.34
N TYR A 486 -7.99 5.33 -6.15
CA TYR A 486 -7.58 4.87 -7.47
C TYR A 486 -6.28 4.07 -7.49
N THR A 487 -5.30 4.50 -6.70
CA THR A 487 -3.94 3.96 -6.70
C THR A 487 -3.34 4.01 -5.30
N MET A 488 -2.36 3.14 -5.06
CA MET A 488 -1.57 3.13 -3.84
C MET A 488 -0.12 2.82 -4.14
N SER A 489 0.81 3.46 -3.42
CA SER A 489 2.24 3.19 -3.50
C SER A 489 2.86 3.21 -2.11
N SER A 490 3.86 2.35 -1.88
CA SER A 490 4.70 2.36 -0.68
C SER A 490 6.16 2.51 -1.10
N PRO A 491 6.96 3.35 -0.42
CA PRO A 491 8.36 3.61 -0.81
C PRO A 491 9.26 2.37 -0.79
N SER A 492 9.01 1.42 0.12
CA SER A 492 9.69 0.13 0.15
C SER A 492 8.86 -0.93 0.88
N PRO A 493 9.25 -2.22 0.77
CA PRO A 493 8.69 -3.30 1.59
C PRO A 493 8.84 -3.08 3.11
N SER A 494 9.80 -2.27 3.54
CA SER A 494 10.06 -1.95 4.96
C SER A 494 9.38 -0.67 5.45
N SER A 495 8.87 0.15 4.53
CA SER A 495 8.23 1.42 4.86
C SER A 495 6.95 1.22 5.67
N SER A 496 6.69 2.12 6.61
CA SER A 496 5.45 2.20 7.37
C SER A 496 4.42 3.13 6.73
N THR A 497 4.69 3.62 5.52
CA THR A 497 3.88 4.63 4.85
C THR A 497 3.27 4.09 3.55
N ILE A 498 2.00 4.41 3.33
CA ILE A 498 1.28 4.18 2.06
C ILE A 498 0.71 5.51 1.56
N TYR A 499 1.00 5.84 0.32
CA TYR A 499 0.37 6.94 -0.40
C TYR A 499 -0.87 6.42 -1.12
N THR A 500 -1.99 7.13 -0.99
CA THR A 500 -3.27 6.76 -1.61
C THR A 500 -3.75 7.88 -2.52
N GLY A 501 -4.00 7.56 -3.79
CA GLY A 501 -4.48 8.50 -4.80
C GLY A 501 -5.98 8.65 -4.79
N ILE A 502 -6.43 9.88 -4.62
CA ILE A 502 -7.84 10.28 -4.66
C ILE A 502 -8.05 11.34 -5.74
N VAL A 503 -9.31 11.69 -6.01
CA VAL A 503 -9.60 12.82 -6.91
C VAL A 503 -8.92 14.07 -6.35
N ASP A 504 -8.16 14.76 -7.21
CA ASP A 504 -7.47 16.02 -6.94
C ASP A 504 -6.42 15.99 -5.79
N GLY A 505 -5.92 14.81 -5.40
CA GLY A 505 -4.86 14.77 -4.39
C GLY A 505 -4.34 13.40 -3.98
N VAL A 506 -3.40 13.43 -3.05
CA VAL A 506 -2.78 12.25 -2.44
C VAL A 506 -2.97 12.36 -0.93
N MET A 507 -3.37 11.25 -0.30
CA MET A 507 -3.28 11.11 1.15
C MET A 507 -2.13 10.19 1.53
N ARG A 508 -1.52 10.48 2.68
CA ARG A 508 -0.45 9.70 3.30
C ARG A 508 -1.02 8.98 4.51
N LEU A 509 -0.94 7.65 4.49
CA LEU A 509 -1.26 6.79 5.62
C LEU A 509 0.04 6.34 6.29
N ASP A 510 0.26 6.72 7.54
CA ASP A 510 1.40 6.30 8.33
C ASP A 510 0.97 5.30 9.41
N PHE A 511 1.50 4.08 9.37
CA PHE A 511 1.24 3.04 10.36
C PHE A 511 2.17 3.19 11.55
N ALA A 512 1.71 3.95 12.55
CA ALA A 512 2.40 4.21 13.81
C ALA A 512 1.38 4.18 14.95
N SER A 513 1.73 3.52 16.06
CA SER A 513 0.87 3.49 17.25
C SER A 513 0.96 4.81 18.02
N SER A 514 -0.03 5.11 18.85
CA SER A 514 -0.02 6.34 19.65
C SER A 514 1.15 6.39 20.64
N ASP A 515 1.51 5.25 21.23
CA ASP A 515 2.66 5.12 22.14
C ASP A 515 4.02 5.23 21.44
N ASP A 516 4.09 5.00 20.13
CA ASP A 516 5.28 5.30 19.33
C ASP A 516 5.57 6.80 19.27
N LEU A 517 4.50 7.61 19.25
CA LEU A 517 4.56 9.05 19.01
C LEU A 517 4.55 9.88 20.30
N THR A 518 4.10 9.30 21.41
CA THR A 518 4.07 9.96 22.73
C THR A 518 4.97 9.28 23.76
N GLY A 519 5.60 8.16 23.40
CA GLY A 519 6.43 7.35 24.30
C GLY A 519 7.94 7.55 24.11
N PRO A 520 8.75 6.65 24.68
CA PRO A 520 10.22 6.77 24.66
C PRO A 520 10.84 6.81 23.25
N SER A 521 10.15 6.23 22.25
CA SER A 521 10.62 6.19 20.87
C SER A 521 10.23 7.42 20.03
N GLN A 522 9.56 8.42 20.61
CA GLN A 522 9.04 9.58 19.87
C GLN A 522 10.12 10.30 19.05
N ALA A 523 11.33 10.45 19.58
CA ALA A 523 12.44 11.09 18.87
C ALA A 523 12.78 10.35 17.57
N TRP A 524 12.84 9.02 17.60
CA TRP A 524 13.11 8.20 16.43
C TRP A 524 12.06 8.41 15.32
N TYR A 525 10.77 8.49 15.67
CA TYR A 525 9.70 8.75 14.71
C TYR A 525 9.72 10.18 14.16
N ARG A 526 9.98 11.16 15.00
CA ARG A 526 10.08 12.55 14.60
C ARG A 526 11.25 12.74 13.63
N ASP A 527 12.41 12.23 14.00
CA ASP A 527 13.67 12.52 13.31
C ASP A 527 13.79 11.72 12.00
N TYR A 528 13.30 10.46 11.94
CA TYR A 528 13.38 9.62 10.73
C TYR A 528 12.11 9.61 9.88
N PHE A 529 10.93 9.74 10.49
CA PHE A 529 9.65 9.67 9.78
C PHE A 529 8.94 11.02 9.65
N GLY A 530 9.45 12.08 10.28
CA GLY A 530 8.76 13.37 10.32
C GLY A 530 7.40 13.26 11.02
N LEU A 531 7.26 12.32 11.96
CA LEU A 531 6.02 12.03 12.66
C LEU A 531 6.11 12.54 14.11
N SER A 532 5.24 13.47 14.47
CA SER A 532 5.09 13.97 15.84
C SER A 532 3.61 14.03 16.21
N ALA A 533 3.30 13.79 17.48
CA ALA A 533 1.96 13.97 18.05
C ALA A 533 1.57 15.46 18.09
N ASP A 534 2.54 16.33 18.42
CA ASP A 534 2.43 17.78 18.42
C ASP A 534 3.37 18.34 17.36
N LEU A 535 2.83 18.94 16.29
CA LEU A 535 3.59 19.86 15.45
C LEU A 535 3.25 21.27 15.93
N PRO A 536 4.14 21.98 16.67
CA PRO A 536 3.86 23.30 17.23
C PRO A 536 4.01 24.45 16.22
N ARG A 537 4.05 24.15 14.92
CA ARG A 537 3.94 25.19 13.88
C ARG A 537 2.46 25.40 13.57
N PRO A 538 2.01 26.59 13.12
CA PRO A 538 0.71 26.68 12.48
C PRO A 538 0.82 25.81 11.23
N ALA A 539 0.43 24.53 11.36
CA ALA A 539 0.51 23.58 10.28
C ALA A 539 -0.23 24.22 9.12
N THR A 540 0.49 24.48 8.03
CA THR A 540 -0.19 24.63 6.75
C THR A 540 -1.12 23.43 6.68
N GLN A 541 -2.37 23.67 6.32
CA GLN A 541 -3.46 22.70 6.37
C GLN A 541 -3.13 21.30 5.81
N ALA A 542 -2.12 21.22 4.93
CA ALA A 542 -1.44 20.02 4.45
C ALA A 542 -1.02 19.04 5.56
N ASP A 543 -0.38 19.50 6.64
CA ASP A 543 0.29 18.61 7.62
C ASP A 543 -0.60 18.17 8.79
N ARG A 544 -1.87 18.60 8.77
CA ARG A 544 -2.82 18.26 9.83
C ARG A 544 -3.16 16.77 9.77
N ILE A 545 -3.01 16.10 10.91
CA ILE A 545 -3.51 14.74 11.10
C ILE A 545 -5.04 14.75 11.07
N ILE A 546 -5.62 13.92 10.21
CA ILE A 546 -7.06 13.77 10.05
C ILE A 546 -7.54 12.68 11.03
N GLU A 547 -8.61 12.96 11.77
CA GLU A 547 -9.29 11.94 12.56
C GLU A 547 -10.06 10.99 11.66
N LEU A 548 -9.72 9.70 11.72
CA LEU A 548 -10.33 8.68 10.89
C LEU A 548 -11.60 8.11 11.52
N SER A 549 -12.45 7.58 10.66
CA SER A 549 -13.55 6.71 11.07
C SER A 549 -13.53 5.43 10.24
N GLY A 550 -14.15 4.37 10.75
CA GLY A 550 -14.14 3.09 10.07
C GLY A 550 -15.00 2.06 10.77
N TYR A 551 -15.17 0.89 10.16
CA TYR A 551 -15.95 -0.19 10.74
C TYR A 551 -15.19 -1.51 10.78
N GLU A 552 -15.43 -2.26 11.86
CA GLU A 552 -14.98 -3.63 12.02
C GLU A 552 -15.82 -4.56 11.16
N ARG A 553 -15.17 -5.34 10.30
CA ARG A 553 -15.80 -6.37 9.50
C ARG A 553 -15.88 -7.64 10.35
N ARG A 554 -17.08 -8.17 10.50
CA ARG A 554 -17.35 -9.40 11.24
C ARG A 554 -18.01 -10.40 10.32
N ASP A 555 -17.87 -11.67 10.68
CA ASP A 555 -18.61 -12.73 10.02
C ASP A 555 -20.12 -12.50 10.15
N SER A 556 -20.83 -13.00 9.13
CA SER A 556 -22.13 -12.60 8.59
C SER A 556 -23.34 -12.48 9.54
N THR A 557 -23.19 -12.70 10.84
CA THR A 557 -24.28 -12.73 11.83
C THR A 557 -24.26 -11.59 12.84
N SER A 558 -23.19 -10.80 12.90
CA SER A 558 -23.05 -9.69 13.86
C SER A 558 -23.06 -8.32 13.19
N ALA A 559 -23.81 -7.38 13.76
CA ALA A 559 -23.78 -5.98 13.31
C ALA A 559 -22.36 -5.40 13.42
N SER A 560 -21.92 -4.76 12.35
CA SER A 560 -20.60 -4.14 12.28
C SER A 560 -20.49 -2.95 13.20
N LYS A 561 -19.30 -2.76 13.77
CA LYS A 561 -19.05 -1.76 14.79
C LYS A 561 -18.32 -0.57 14.18
N LEU A 562 -18.98 0.59 14.16
CA LEU A 562 -18.37 1.85 13.74
C LEU A 562 -17.46 2.38 14.85
N ARG A 563 -16.27 2.84 14.47
CA ARG A 563 -15.28 3.47 15.34
C ARG A 563 -14.83 4.80 14.75
N THR A 564 -14.44 5.70 15.63
CA THR A 564 -13.92 7.03 15.30
C THR A 564 -12.65 7.28 16.09
N GLN A 565 -11.72 8.01 15.50
CA GLN A 565 -10.51 8.42 16.19
C GLN A 565 -10.76 9.69 17.03
N GLN A 566 -10.11 9.77 18.18
CA GLN A 566 -9.96 10.99 18.97
C GLN A 566 -8.59 11.66 18.71
N PRO A 567 -8.48 12.98 18.92
CA PRO A 567 -7.19 13.69 18.91
C PRO A 567 -6.25 13.21 20.02
N PHE A 568 -4.93 13.34 19.81
CA PHE A 568 -3.92 12.96 20.81
C PHE A 568 -4.12 13.64 22.16
N ALA A 569 -4.49 14.93 22.16
CA ALA A 569 -4.74 15.70 23.38
C ALA A 569 -5.89 15.17 24.25
N ARG A 570 -6.74 14.28 23.73
CA ARG A 570 -7.85 13.66 24.48
C ARG A 570 -7.54 12.28 25.04
N ILE A 571 -6.35 11.74 24.75
CA ILE A 571 -5.97 10.41 25.24
C ILE A 571 -5.79 10.45 26.76
N GLY A 572 -6.63 9.70 27.48
CA GLY A 572 -6.60 9.59 28.93
C GLY A 572 -5.94 8.30 29.43
N ARG A 573 -5.83 8.16 30.77
CA ARG A 573 -5.33 6.93 31.41
C ARG A 573 -6.18 5.72 31.04
N ASP A 574 -7.50 5.88 31.03
CA ASP A 574 -8.40 4.79 30.70
C ASP A 574 -8.14 4.28 29.27
N ASP A 575 -7.83 5.15 28.30
CA ASP A 575 -7.53 4.71 26.93
C ASP A 575 -6.29 3.81 26.84
N ILE A 576 -5.31 4.05 27.72
CA ILE A 576 -4.11 3.19 27.86
C ILE A 576 -4.52 1.80 28.38
N GLU A 577 -5.43 1.74 29.35
CA GLU A 577 -5.95 0.46 29.85
C GLU A 577 -6.80 -0.26 28.79
N HIS A 578 -7.59 0.49 28.02
CA HIS A 578 -8.38 -0.06 26.92
C HIS A 578 -7.51 -0.66 25.81
N GLU A 579 -6.40 0.00 25.46
CA GLU A 579 -5.41 -0.55 24.54
C GLU A 579 -4.88 -1.90 25.05
N LYS A 580 -4.52 -1.99 26.33
CA LYS A 580 -4.04 -3.25 26.93
C LYS A 580 -5.08 -4.36 26.85
N ASN A 581 -6.34 -4.03 27.12
CA ASN A 581 -7.44 -5.01 27.17
C ASN A 581 -7.92 -5.46 25.78
N THR A 582 -7.94 -4.55 24.80
CA THR A 582 -8.57 -4.81 23.49
C THR A 582 -7.57 -4.87 22.33
N GLY A 583 -6.34 -4.42 22.57
CA GLY A 583 -5.30 -4.25 21.56
C GLY A 583 -5.71 -3.29 20.45
N TRP A 584 -6.58 -2.31 20.70
CA TRP A 584 -6.84 -1.19 19.78
C TRP A 584 -5.97 0.00 20.16
N ASP A 585 -5.51 0.75 19.18
CA ASP A 585 -4.79 2.00 19.42
C ASP A 585 -5.61 2.98 20.28
N ARG A 586 -4.94 3.73 21.16
CA ARG A 586 -5.55 4.68 22.13
C ARG A 586 -6.38 5.78 21.48
N ARG A 587 -6.17 6.04 20.19
CA ARG A 587 -6.98 7.01 19.46
C ARG A 587 -8.33 6.45 19.05
N TRP A 588 -8.56 5.14 19.01
CA TRP A 588 -9.90 4.64 18.72
C TRP A 588 -10.81 4.78 19.92
N GLN A 589 -11.90 5.53 19.75
CA GLN A 589 -12.89 5.71 20.79
C GLN A 589 -13.49 4.36 21.21
N ARG A 590 -13.76 4.27 22.51
CA ARG A 590 -14.40 3.11 23.13
C ARG A 590 -15.81 2.95 22.59
N LEU A 591 -16.18 1.72 22.29
CA LEU A 591 -17.56 1.40 21.97
C LEU A 591 -18.35 1.32 23.29
N GLY A 592 -19.48 2.01 23.34
CA GLY A 592 -20.43 1.87 24.45
C GLY A 592 -20.95 0.44 24.57
N PRO A 593 -21.55 0.07 25.72
CA PRO A 593 -22.19 -1.22 25.87
C PRO A 593 -23.27 -1.42 24.79
N PRO A 594 -23.50 -2.66 24.31
CA PRO A 594 -24.53 -2.94 23.33
C PRO A 594 -25.89 -2.38 23.79
N GLY A 595 -26.51 -1.53 22.97
CA GLY A 595 -27.81 -0.93 23.30
C GLY A 595 -27.76 0.38 24.08
N ALA A 596 -26.59 1.00 24.29
CA ALA A 596 -26.47 2.33 24.92
C ALA A 596 -27.26 3.46 24.21
N TRP A 597 -27.63 3.27 22.95
CA TRP A 597 -28.49 4.16 22.16
C TRP A 597 -29.99 3.95 22.37
N ARG A 598 -30.42 2.89 23.08
CA ARG A 598 -31.81 2.78 23.53
C ARG A 598 -31.97 3.76 24.68
N ARG A 599 -32.65 4.88 24.44
CA ARG A 599 -32.94 5.92 25.44
C ARG A 599 -33.42 5.27 26.74
N SER A 600 -32.87 5.72 27.86
CA SER A 600 -33.34 5.43 29.22
C SER A 600 -34.53 6.29 29.61
N ASP A 601 -35.34 6.74 28.63
CA ASP A 601 -36.52 7.54 28.87
C ASP A 601 -37.73 6.61 28.73
N LEU A 602 -38.14 5.98 29.83
CA LEU A 602 -39.50 5.48 30.10
C LEU A 602 -39.48 4.74 31.46
N VAL A 603 -39.17 5.45 32.54
CA VAL A 603 -39.72 5.15 33.87
C VAL A 603 -39.95 6.49 34.57
N THR A 604 -41.17 6.98 34.48
CA THR A 604 -41.82 7.84 35.48
C THR A 604 -43.19 7.25 35.72
#